data_AF-A0A5C3P1Y3-F1
#
_entry.id   AF-A0A5C3P1Y3-F1
#
_cell.length_a   1.000
_cell.length_b   1.000
_cell.length_c   1.000
_cell.angle_alpha   90.00
_cell.angle_beta   90.00
_cell.angle_gamma   90.00
#
_symmetry.space_group_name_H-M   'P 1'
#
loop_
_entity.id
_entity.type
_entity.pdbx_description
1 polymer ?
#
loop_
_entity_poly.entity_id
_entity_poly.type
_entity_poly.pdbx_seq_one_letter_code
_entity_poly.pdbx_strand_id
1 'polypeptide(L)'
;MHNLFLGELRHHCREVWGIYIKDKAPTKKLTPHTPNEQQKWLKHIVAALRKKSLPSLEQPRKGYLVAVAQLNGIVPQAKLTKHEYAQAILRWTETHSVEALKIPPVLNKDTADFHIAANEYDISKRGILTFEVIAQLRSDIATTYLPSWIERPPVNFGSASHGKLKADHWRTVCTINMVITLVRLWSSSTATEGDRLLLENFTHLVIAVDLATRRSMDAERARLFDEHMLAYLQGLRKLFEHKLVPNHHLSLHLATCLMMFGPVHGWWGYPFERYNGIIQRLNTNNKIEEIPLTFMRLFCAAAELRWLIASTDWPATDEFRDMLEALNRAYQDAARGTRVVDVFTAIPGFSETSFDSMFNDLDDVRLDGCLYTQLVTLITRPNASSVLSFIRFDDDLNDPRPRLSPHVRHIGKLNMDRSLIYGTRSQNIRNSFVCFRNPTSEDPSLVRAGQISQIFLHRRVPEGQGKLVEPFVVVDEYVRLSPEHAAHDPYRRIPLLDTQLYYNRFHEPAVVLRPSDIICHFAAFVYTPEGIGEPCAVVRMLDRVRAS
;
A
#
# COMPACT_ATOMS: atom_id res chain seq x y z
N MET A 1 -3.32 -14.26 -6.66
CA MET A 1 -2.62 -12.96 -6.82
C MET A 1 -3.16 -12.13 -7.97
N HIS A 2 -3.06 -12.58 -9.23
CA HIS A 2 -3.75 -11.90 -10.33
C HIS A 2 -5.24 -11.71 -10.05
N ASN A 3 -5.90 -12.74 -9.51
CA ASN A 3 -7.28 -12.62 -9.07
C ASN A 3 -7.47 -11.52 -8.02
N LEU A 4 -6.74 -11.55 -6.91
CA LEU A 4 -6.83 -10.53 -5.86
C LEU A 4 -6.56 -9.09 -6.37
N PHE A 5 -5.52 -8.88 -7.17
CA PHE A 5 -5.12 -7.52 -7.57
C PHE A 5 -5.91 -6.99 -8.77
N LEU A 6 -6.14 -7.82 -9.79
CA LEU A 6 -6.82 -7.41 -11.02
C LEU A 6 -8.29 -7.80 -11.05
N GLY A 7 -8.63 -8.93 -10.43
CA GLY A 7 -9.98 -9.47 -10.36
C GLY A 7 -10.81 -8.91 -9.20
N GLU A 8 -10.20 -8.59 -8.06
CA GLU A 8 -10.88 -7.98 -6.90
C GLU A 8 -10.58 -6.47 -6.81
N LEU A 9 -9.35 -6.07 -6.49
CA LEU A 9 -9.00 -4.65 -6.24
C LEU A 9 -9.32 -3.74 -7.44
N ARG A 10 -8.76 -4.07 -8.61
CA ARG A 10 -9.03 -3.29 -9.84
C ARG A 10 -10.51 -3.31 -10.22
N HIS A 11 -11.18 -4.46 -10.10
CA HIS A 11 -12.61 -4.58 -10.41
C HIS A 11 -13.45 -3.71 -9.50
N HIS A 12 -13.16 -3.72 -8.20
CA HIS A 12 -13.77 -2.86 -7.20
C HIS A 12 -13.64 -1.38 -7.59
N CYS A 13 -12.41 -0.92 -7.81
CA CYS A 13 -12.17 0.48 -8.15
C CYS A 13 -12.82 0.90 -9.49
N ARG A 14 -12.82 0.03 -10.51
CA ARG A 14 -13.28 0.40 -11.86
C ARG A 14 -14.77 0.14 -12.09
N GLU A 15 -15.24 -1.04 -11.75
CA GLU A 15 -16.57 -1.52 -12.12
C GLU A 15 -17.60 -1.30 -11.01
N VAL A 16 -17.16 -1.30 -9.73
CA VAL A 16 -18.04 -1.04 -8.59
C VAL A 16 -18.11 0.45 -8.29
N TRP A 17 -16.96 1.08 -8.06
CA TRP A 17 -16.90 2.51 -7.70
C TRP A 17 -16.95 3.46 -8.90
N GLY A 18 -16.82 2.93 -10.10
CA GLY A 18 -16.95 3.71 -11.31
C GLY A 18 -15.96 4.86 -11.36
N ILE A 19 -14.65 4.59 -11.12
CA ILE A 19 -13.58 5.55 -11.43
C ILE A 19 -13.59 5.77 -12.95
N TYR A 20 -14.45 6.69 -13.40
CA TYR A 20 -14.57 7.17 -14.77
C TYR A 20 -13.76 8.46 -14.87
N ILE A 21 -12.56 8.28 -15.39
CA ILE A 21 -11.49 9.24 -15.53
C ILE A 21 -11.91 10.40 -16.45
N LYS A 22 -12.31 11.53 -15.88
CA LYS A 22 -12.35 12.82 -16.59
C LYS A 22 -11.39 13.77 -15.88
N ASP A 23 -10.31 14.13 -16.55
CA ASP A 23 -9.21 14.95 -16.00
C ASP A 23 -9.56 16.42 -15.72
N LYS A 24 -10.80 16.83 -16.00
CA LYS A 24 -11.28 18.19 -15.75
C LYS A 24 -12.39 18.17 -14.70
N ALA A 25 -12.24 19.01 -13.68
CA ALA A 25 -13.33 19.35 -12.78
C ALA A 25 -14.55 19.82 -13.59
N PRO A 26 -15.78 19.50 -13.18
CA PRO A 26 -16.97 20.04 -13.81
C PRO A 26 -16.90 21.57 -13.78
N THR A 27 -17.14 22.21 -14.93
CA THR A 27 -16.92 23.65 -15.19
C THR A 27 -17.81 24.59 -14.37
N LYS A 28 -18.75 24.08 -13.56
CA LYS A 28 -19.51 24.83 -12.54
C LYS A 28 -19.80 23.92 -11.35
N LYS A 29 -19.42 24.34 -10.14
CA LYS A 29 -19.97 23.77 -8.89
C LYS A 29 -21.46 24.11 -8.85
N LEU A 30 -22.33 23.16 -9.12
CA LEU A 30 -23.77 23.35 -8.94
C LEU A 30 -24.09 23.33 -7.46
N THR A 31 -24.72 24.38 -6.93
CA THR A 31 -25.24 24.40 -5.56
C THR A 31 -26.21 23.22 -5.37
N PRO A 32 -26.00 22.34 -4.39
CA PRO A 32 -26.95 21.26 -4.09
C PRO A 32 -28.33 21.81 -3.74
N HIS A 33 -29.40 21.11 -4.13
CA HIS A 33 -30.77 21.44 -3.70
C HIS A 33 -31.09 20.69 -2.42
N THR A 34 -31.59 21.40 -1.41
CA THR A 34 -32.11 20.82 -0.15
C THR A 34 -33.36 19.95 -0.40
N PRO A 35 -33.75 19.05 0.52
CA PRO A 35 -34.99 18.26 0.37
C PRO A 35 -36.23 19.11 0.11
N ASN A 36 -36.32 20.28 0.76
CA ASN A 36 -37.40 21.24 0.52
C ASN A 36 -37.38 21.82 -0.91
N GLU A 37 -36.21 22.14 -1.44
CA GLU A 37 -36.06 22.61 -2.82
C GLU A 37 -36.32 21.49 -3.84
N GLN A 38 -35.87 20.28 -3.56
CA GLN A 38 -36.18 19.10 -4.36
C GLN A 38 -37.70 18.90 -4.47
N GLN A 39 -38.41 18.97 -3.34
CA GLN A 39 -39.88 18.88 -3.32
C GLN A 39 -40.55 20.01 -4.12
N LYS A 40 -40.02 21.24 -4.05
CA LYS A 40 -40.50 22.37 -4.85
C LYS A 40 -40.34 22.10 -6.33
N TRP A 41 -39.19 21.58 -6.78
CA TRP A 41 -38.96 21.26 -8.19
C TRP A 41 -39.81 20.10 -8.70
N LEU A 42 -40.06 19.07 -7.88
CA LEU A 42 -40.99 17.98 -8.22
C LEU A 42 -42.43 18.49 -8.35
N LYS A 43 -42.89 19.34 -7.42
CA LYS A 43 -44.20 20.00 -7.51
C LYS A 43 -44.29 20.91 -8.74
N HIS A 44 -43.20 21.59 -9.09
CA HIS A 44 -43.11 22.43 -10.28
C HIS A 44 -43.31 21.62 -11.56
N ILE A 45 -42.74 20.41 -11.66
CA ILE A 45 -42.94 19.51 -12.81
C ILE A 45 -44.43 19.18 -12.97
N VAL A 46 -45.11 18.79 -11.89
CA VAL A 46 -46.55 18.48 -11.93
C VAL A 46 -47.37 19.70 -12.36
N ALA A 47 -47.07 20.88 -11.82
CA ALA A 47 -47.75 22.12 -12.19
C ALA A 47 -47.51 22.50 -13.66
N ALA A 48 -46.29 22.29 -14.17
CA ALA A 48 -45.93 22.55 -15.56
C ALA A 48 -46.65 21.60 -16.54
N LEU A 49 -46.82 20.31 -16.16
CA LEU A 49 -47.58 19.34 -16.94
C LEU A 49 -49.07 19.69 -17.01
N ARG A 50 -49.67 20.11 -15.90
CA ARG A 50 -51.08 20.59 -15.89
C ARG A 50 -51.31 21.77 -16.82
N LYS A 51 -50.31 22.65 -16.95
CA LYS A 51 -50.34 23.80 -17.87
C LYS A 51 -49.87 23.47 -19.29
N LYS A 52 -49.48 22.22 -19.56
CA LYS A 52 -48.88 21.76 -20.83
C LYS A 52 -47.75 22.66 -21.34
N SER A 53 -46.92 23.19 -20.43
CA SER A 53 -45.87 24.17 -20.74
C SER A 53 -44.50 23.51 -20.82
N LEU A 54 -44.03 23.27 -22.05
CA LEU A 54 -42.68 22.74 -22.31
C LEU A 54 -41.55 23.65 -21.74
N PRO A 55 -41.60 24.99 -21.89
CA PRO A 55 -40.58 25.86 -21.30
C PRO A 55 -40.51 25.78 -19.78
N SER A 56 -41.66 25.58 -19.11
CA SER A 56 -41.70 25.41 -17.65
C SER A 56 -41.14 24.05 -17.23
N LEU A 57 -41.40 22.99 -18.02
CA LEU A 57 -40.82 21.66 -17.81
C LEU A 57 -39.31 21.61 -17.97
N GLU A 58 -38.74 22.55 -18.73
CA GLU A 58 -37.30 22.68 -18.94
C GLU A 58 -36.60 23.57 -17.90
N GLN A 59 -37.29 24.09 -16.88
CA GLN A 59 -36.61 24.81 -15.79
C GLN A 59 -35.89 23.88 -14.79
N PRO A 60 -36.52 22.82 -14.24
CA PRO A 60 -35.89 21.88 -13.31
C PRO A 60 -34.60 21.27 -13.87
N ARG A 61 -33.65 20.85 -13.03
CA ARG A 61 -32.43 20.16 -13.53
C ARG A 61 -32.79 18.87 -14.27
N LYS A 62 -31.94 18.46 -15.22
CA LYS A 62 -32.15 17.25 -16.03
C LYS A 62 -32.42 16.02 -15.15
N GLY A 63 -31.73 15.88 -14.01
CA GLY A 63 -31.92 14.76 -13.08
C GLY A 63 -33.36 14.54 -12.63
N TYR A 64 -34.11 15.61 -12.35
CA TYR A 64 -35.53 15.51 -11.97
C TYR A 64 -36.39 14.92 -13.10
N LEU A 65 -36.17 15.36 -14.34
CA LEU A 65 -36.90 14.85 -15.50
C LEU A 65 -36.54 13.38 -15.78
N VAL A 66 -35.26 13.03 -15.64
CA VAL A 66 -34.79 11.64 -15.79
C VAL A 66 -35.43 10.74 -14.74
N ALA A 67 -35.45 11.16 -13.47
CA ALA A 67 -36.04 10.40 -12.38
C ALA A 67 -37.54 10.18 -12.57
N VAL A 68 -38.29 11.22 -12.97
CA VAL A 68 -39.72 11.10 -13.28
C VAL A 68 -39.94 10.15 -14.46
N ALA A 69 -39.14 10.30 -15.53
CA ALA A 69 -39.26 9.44 -16.71
C ALA A 69 -38.96 7.97 -16.39
N GLN A 70 -37.89 7.70 -15.65
CA GLN A 70 -37.50 6.34 -15.24
C GLN A 70 -38.59 5.66 -14.38
N LEU A 71 -39.16 6.37 -13.41
CA LEU A 71 -40.18 5.81 -12.51
C LEU A 71 -41.48 5.43 -13.24
N ASN A 72 -41.74 6.05 -14.40
CA ASN A 72 -42.94 5.84 -15.20
C ASN A 72 -42.68 5.07 -16.50
N GLY A 73 -41.47 4.53 -16.70
CA GLY A 73 -41.11 3.77 -17.91
C GLY A 73 -41.09 4.61 -19.19
N ILE A 74 -40.90 5.92 -19.09
CA ILE A 74 -40.91 6.86 -20.22
C ILE A 74 -39.50 6.92 -20.82
N VAL A 75 -39.40 6.62 -22.11
CA VAL A 75 -38.12 6.66 -22.85
C VAL A 75 -38.20 7.73 -23.95
N PRO A 76 -37.26 8.68 -24.01
CA PRO A 76 -37.20 9.64 -25.11
C PRO A 76 -36.95 8.95 -26.46
N GLN A 77 -37.56 9.46 -27.52
CA GLN A 77 -37.43 8.86 -28.86
C GLN A 77 -36.08 9.17 -29.53
N ALA A 78 -35.40 10.24 -29.13
CA ALA A 78 -34.13 10.68 -29.71
C ALA A 78 -33.00 10.77 -28.65
N LYS A 79 -32.11 11.77 -28.78
CA LYS A 79 -30.93 11.95 -27.90
C LYS A 79 -31.36 12.15 -26.45
N LEU A 80 -30.58 11.64 -25.48
CA LEU A 80 -30.82 11.78 -24.03
C LEU A 80 -30.54 13.20 -23.50
N THR A 81 -31.24 14.19 -24.05
CA THR A 81 -31.13 15.62 -23.70
C THR A 81 -32.27 16.04 -22.77
N LYS A 82 -32.09 17.17 -22.07
CA LYS A 82 -33.11 17.71 -21.17
C LYS A 82 -34.44 17.97 -21.89
N HIS A 83 -34.37 18.57 -23.08
CA HIS A 83 -35.50 18.87 -23.94
C HIS A 83 -36.28 17.60 -24.34
N GLU A 84 -35.57 16.56 -24.76
CA GLU A 84 -36.16 15.29 -25.18
C GLU A 84 -36.87 14.56 -24.04
N TYR A 85 -36.31 14.60 -22.82
CA TYR A 85 -37.01 14.10 -21.63
C TYR A 85 -38.27 14.92 -21.32
N ALA A 86 -38.19 16.25 -21.40
CA ALA A 86 -39.35 17.11 -21.17
C ALA A 86 -40.48 16.84 -22.19
N GLN A 87 -40.13 16.71 -23.48
CA GLN A 87 -41.08 16.35 -24.54
C GLN A 87 -41.68 14.95 -24.33
N ALA A 88 -40.87 13.95 -23.98
CA ALA A 88 -41.34 12.59 -23.77
C ALA A 88 -42.35 12.50 -22.62
N ILE A 89 -42.10 13.20 -21.51
CA ILE A 89 -43.03 13.27 -20.38
C ILE A 89 -44.31 14.00 -20.79
N LEU A 90 -44.21 15.09 -21.56
CA LEU A 90 -45.38 15.83 -22.04
C LEU A 90 -46.26 14.97 -22.97
N ARG A 91 -45.66 14.24 -23.92
CA ARG A 91 -46.38 13.31 -24.80
C ARG A 91 -47.02 12.16 -24.03
N TRP A 92 -46.36 11.65 -22.99
CA TRP A 92 -46.95 10.63 -22.13
C TRP A 92 -48.27 11.12 -21.49
N THR A 93 -48.33 12.41 -21.11
CA THR A 93 -49.56 13.01 -20.56
C THR A 93 -50.70 13.26 -21.58
N GLU A 94 -50.48 12.98 -22.87
CA GLU A 94 -51.55 13.01 -23.88
C GLU A 94 -52.39 11.73 -23.84
N THR A 95 -51.79 10.62 -23.43
CA THR A 95 -52.43 9.29 -23.34
C THR A 95 -52.74 8.86 -21.91
N HIS A 96 -52.17 9.55 -20.91
CA HIS A 96 -52.32 9.27 -19.49
C HIS A 96 -52.62 10.55 -18.71
N SER A 97 -53.40 10.45 -17.63
CA SER A 97 -53.68 11.59 -16.74
C SER A 97 -52.42 11.98 -15.94
N VAL A 98 -52.27 13.28 -15.66
CA VAL A 98 -51.15 13.80 -14.84
C VAL A 98 -51.20 13.25 -13.41
N GLU A 99 -52.39 12.94 -12.91
CA GLU A 99 -52.62 12.37 -11.58
C GLU A 99 -52.15 10.91 -11.48
N ALA A 100 -52.01 10.21 -12.60
CA ALA A 100 -51.44 8.85 -12.66
C ALA A 100 -49.90 8.86 -12.68
N LEU A 101 -49.26 10.03 -12.80
CA LEU A 101 -47.81 10.14 -12.85
C LEU A 101 -47.19 9.86 -11.48
N LYS A 102 -46.36 8.82 -11.39
CA LYS A 102 -45.60 8.52 -10.17
C LYS A 102 -44.49 9.55 -10.01
N ILE A 103 -44.49 10.27 -8.89
CA ILE A 103 -43.46 11.25 -8.57
C ILE A 103 -42.38 10.57 -7.71
N PRO A 104 -41.09 10.69 -8.06
CA PRO A 104 -40.01 10.16 -7.24
C PRO A 104 -40.05 10.75 -5.83
N PRO A 105 -39.75 9.95 -4.79
CA PRO A 105 -39.58 10.48 -3.44
C PRO A 105 -38.40 11.48 -3.43
N VAL A 106 -38.48 12.46 -2.54
CA VAL A 106 -37.39 13.41 -2.30
C VAL A 106 -36.20 12.68 -1.67
N LEU A 107 -34.97 13.04 -2.03
CA LEU A 107 -33.79 12.48 -1.41
C LEU A 107 -33.55 13.13 -0.05
N ASN A 108 -33.09 12.34 0.92
CA ASN A 108 -32.90 12.76 2.30
C ASN A 108 -31.69 13.71 2.49
N LYS A 109 -30.92 13.93 1.42
CA LYS A 109 -29.67 14.71 1.41
C LYS A 109 -29.72 15.81 0.35
N ASP A 110 -28.93 16.85 0.56
CA ASP A 110 -28.73 17.91 -0.42
C ASP A 110 -28.07 17.34 -1.68
N THR A 111 -28.68 17.56 -2.85
CA THR A 111 -28.20 16.93 -4.10
C THR A 111 -27.98 17.91 -5.23
N ALA A 112 -26.83 17.79 -5.90
CA ALA A 112 -26.56 18.53 -7.14
C ALA A 112 -27.27 17.90 -8.35
N ASP A 113 -27.40 16.57 -8.37
CA ASP A 113 -28.03 15.78 -9.43
C ASP A 113 -29.11 14.86 -8.84
N PHE A 114 -30.37 15.27 -9.00
CA PHE A 114 -31.51 14.52 -8.48
C PHE A 114 -31.69 13.21 -9.25
N HIS A 115 -31.94 12.13 -8.53
CA HIS A 115 -32.13 10.79 -9.09
C HIS A 115 -33.10 9.98 -8.22
N ILE A 116 -33.54 8.82 -8.70
CA ILE A 116 -34.27 7.86 -7.88
C ILE A 116 -33.26 7.19 -6.96
N ALA A 117 -33.58 7.09 -5.67
CA ALA A 117 -32.71 6.42 -4.72
C ALA A 117 -32.42 4.98 -5.16
N ALA A 118 -31.14 4.64 -5.32
CA ALA A 118 -30.74 3.35 -5.87
C ALA A 118 -30.92 2.19 -4.87
N ASN A 119 -30.84 2.47 -3.57
CA ASN A 119 -31.00 1.53 -2.46
C ASN A 119 -31.34 2.29 -1.17
N GLU A 120 -31.46 1.58 -0.04
CA GLU A 120 -31.75 2.12 1.30
C GLU A 120 -30.83 3.29 1.71
N TYR A 121 -29.59 3.33 1.20
CA TYR A 121 -28.58 4.33 1.53
C TYR A 121 -28.34 5.36 0.40
N ASP A 122 -29.08 5.25 -0.71
CA ASP A 122 -28.94 6.08 -1.90
C ASP A 122 -27.48 6.21 -2.40
N ILE A 123 -26.77 5.08 -2.45
CA ILE A 123 -25.39 5.00 -2.95
C ILE A 123 -25.42 4.73 -4.46
N SER A 124 -25.14 5.76 -5.25
CA SER A 124 -24.96 5.61 -6.70
C SER A 124 -23.63 4.94 -7.02
N LYS A 125 -23.62 3.93 -7.90
CA LYS A 125 -22.39 3.33 -8.49
C LYS A 125 -21.51 4.35 -9.22
N ARG A 126 -22.03 5.54 -9.53
CA ARG A 126 -21.33 6.60 -10.25
C ARG A 126 -21.01 7.75 -9.31
N GLY A 127 -19.73 8.09 -9.23
CA GLY A 127 -19.26 9.27 -8.48
C GLY A 127 -18.95 9.02 -7.01
N ILE A 128 -18.71 7.76 -6.60
CA ILE A 128 -18.27 7.42 -5.23
C ILE A 128 -16.93 8.08 -4.93
N LEU A 129 -15.96 7.92 -5.84
CA LEU A 129 -14.72 8.67 -5.81
C LEU A 129 -14.93 9.97 -6.57
N THR A 130 -15.35 11.01 -5.86
CA THR A 130 -15.54 12.34 -6.41
C THR A 130 -14.21 12.93 -6.92
N PHE A 131 -14.29 14.01 -7.69
CA PHE A 131 -13.09 14.72 -8.16
C PHE A 131 -12.22 15.16 -6.98
N GLU A 132 -12.85 15.63 -5.89
CA GLU A 132 -12.19 16.06 -4.67
C GLU A 132 -11.45 14.90 -3.98
N VAL A 133 -12.08 13.73 -3.86
CA VAL A 133 -11.46 12.53 -3.28
C VAL A 133 -10.27 12.07 -4.12
N ILE A 134 -10.41 12.05 -5.45
CA ILE A 134 -9.31 11.68 -6.35
C ILE A 134 -8.17 12.72 -6.30
N ALA A 135 -8.48 14.00 -6.23
CA ALA A 135 -7.47 15.05 -6.10
C ALA A 135 -6.68 14.90 -4.79
N GLN A 136 -7.37 14.61 -3.68
CA GLN A 136 -6.72 14.34 -2.41
C GLN A 136 -5.87 13.07 -2.47
N LEU A 137 -6.38 11.99 -3.08
CA LEU A 137 -5.62 10.75 -3.26
C LEU A 137 -4.35 10.98 -4.08
N ARG A 138 -4.41 11.75 -5.18
CA ARG A 138 -3.24 12.10 -6.00
C ARG A 138 -2.21 12.91 -5.21
N SER A 139 -2.67 13.87 -4.41
CA SER A 139 -1.83 14.64 -3.50
C SER A 139 -1.13 13.73 -2.50
N ASP A 140 -1.90 12.85 -1.84
CA ASP A 140 -1.38 11.92 -0.83
C ASP A 140 -0.38 10.93 -1.44
N ILE A 141 -0.65 10.40 -2.65
CA ILE A 141 0.30 9.55 -3.41
C ILE A 141 1.63 10.27 -3.64
N ALA A 142 1.59 11.57 -3.99
CA ALA A 142 2.80 12.35 -4.28
C ALA A 142 3.68 12.54 -3.05
N THR A 143 3.08 12.66 -1.87
CA THR A 143 3.77 12.98 -0.61
C THR A 143 4.03 11.76 0.28
N THR A 144 3.48 10.59 -0.05
CA THR A 144 3.69 9.36 0.73
C THR A 144 5.09 8.79 0.47
N TYR A 145 5.84 8.55 1.54
CA TYR A 145 7.10 7.82 1.47
C TYR A 145 6.83 6.32 1.43
N LEU A 146 7.19 5.72 0.31
CA LEU A 146 7.16 4.27 0.09
C LEU A 146 8.60 3.72 0.01
N PRO A 147 8.92 2.59 0.67
CA PRO A 147 10.20 1.91 0.53
C PRO A 147 10.58 1.65 -0.92
N SER A 148 11.88 1.50 -1.22
CA SER A 148 12.34 1.33 -2.61
C SER A 148 11.88 0.03 -3.24
N TRP A 149 11.64 -1.00 -2.42
CA TRP A 149 11.13 -2.28 -2.86
C TRP A 149 9.62 -2.27 -3.14
N ILE A 150 8.87 -1.22 -2.78
CA ILE A 150 7.47 -1.05 -3.17
C ILE A 150 7.39 -0.31 -4.51
N GLU A 151 6.68 -0.91 -5.47
CA GLU A 151 6.38 -0.26 -6.75
C GLU A 151 5.50 0.98 -6.53
N ARG A 152 6.03 2.15 -6.90
CA ARG A 152 5.31 3.42 -6.77
C ARG A 152 4.19 3.50 -7.79
N PRO A 153 2.96 3.82 -7.37
CA PRO A 153 1.90 4.04 -8.33
C PRO A 153 2.07 5.40 -9.02
N PRO A 154 1.43 5.59 -10.16
CA PRO A 154 1.47 6.86 -10.88
C PRO A 154 0.81 7.97 -10.07
N VAL A 155 1.49 9.11 -9.95
CA VAL A 155 0.98 10.29 -9.21
C VAL A 155 -0.30 10.83 -9.84
N ASN A 156 -0.44 10.72 -11.16
CA ASN A 156 -1.65 11.06 -11.89
C ASN A 156 -2.68 9.91 -11.88
N PHE A 157 -2.82 9.20 -10.76
CA PHE A 157 -3.74 8.08 -10.62
C PHE A 157 -5.15 8.44 -11.11
N GLY A 158 -5.71 7.59 -11.97
CA GLY A 158 -7.01 7.84 -12.59
C GLY A 158 -7.01 8.97 -13.62
N SER A 159 -5.88 9.26 -14.29
CA SER A 159 -5.79 10.13 -15.48
C SER A 159 -5.72 9.30 -16.76
N ALA A 160 -6.37 9.76 -17.84
CA ALA A 160 -6.41 9.00 -19.11
C ALA A 160 -5.06 8.98 -19.81
N SER A 161 -4.19 9.95 -19.47
CA SER A 161 -2.82 10.05 -20.00
C SER A 161 -1.86 8.98 -19.48
N HIS A 162 -2.19 8.30 -18.38
CA HIS A 162 -1.37 7.20 -17.87
C HIS A 162 -1.99 5.88 -18.32
N GLY A 163 -1.22 5.07 -19.04
CA GLY A 163 -1.67 3.79 -19.56
C GLY A 163 -2.15 2.79 -18.50
N LYS A 164 -2.39 1.54 -18.90
CA LYS A 164 -2.96 0.51 -18.03
C LYS A 164 -2.07 0.25 -16.80
N LEU A 165 -2.63 0.47 -15.60
CA LEU A 165 -1.98 0.11 -14.34
C LEU A 165 -1.70 -1.40 -14.26
N LYS A 166 -0.48 -1.74 -13.80
CA LYS A 166 -0.05 -3.11 -13.52
C LYS A 166 -0.64 -3.61 -12.21
N ALA A 167 -0.63 -4.93 -12.00
CA ALA A 167 -1.15 -5.55 -10.79
C ALA A 167 -0.53 -5.01 -9.50
N ASP A 168 0.80 -4.79 -9.48
CA ASP A 168 1.48 -4.25 -8.30
C ASP A 168 1.10 -2.78 -8.04
N HIS A 169 0.81 -2.00 -9.08
CA HIS A 169 0.29 -0.64 -8.89
C HIS A 169 -1.08 -0.68 -8.21
N TRP A 170 -1.97 -1.59 -8.63
CA TRP A 170 -3.27 -1.77 -7.97
C TRP A 170 -3.12 -2.18 -6.52
N ARG A 171 -2.20 -3.12 -6.23
CA ARG A 171 -1.86 -3.49 -4.85
C ARG A 171 -1.46 -2.24 -4.06
N THR A 172 -0.43 -1.52 -4.50
CA THR A 172 0.09 -0.35 -3.77
C THR A 172 -0.96 0.76 -3.61
N VAL A 173 -1.75 1.06 -4.65
CA VAL A 173 -2.78 2.09 -4.55
C VAL A 173 -3.85 1.68 -3.55
N CYS A 174 -4.42 0.48 -3.69
CA CYS A 174 -5.56 0.10 -2.87
C CYS A 174 -5.16 -0.21 -1.43
N THR A 175 -4.06 -0.93 -1.22
CA THR A 175 -3.68 -1.36 0.13
C THR A 175 -2.94 -0.28 0.89
N ILE A 176 -2.28 0.69 0.26
CA ILE A 176 -1.53 1.74 0.99
C ILE A 176 -2.21 3.10 0.82
N ASN A 177 -2.22 3.64 -0.40
CA ASN A 177 -2.59 5.03 -0.61
C ASN A 177 -4.07 5.29 -0.34
N MET A 178 -4.96 4.42 -0.83
CA MET A 178 -6.40 4.53 -0.57
C MET A 178 -6.74 4.26 0.89
N VAL A 179 -6.00 3.39 1.59
CA VAL A 179 -6.18 3.24 3.04
C VAL A 179 -5.85 4.55 3.76
N ILE A 180 -4.70 5.15 3.47
CA ILE A 180 -4.29 6.44 4.06
C ILE A 180 -5.32 7.54 3.75
N THR A 181 -5.75 7.67 2.50
CA THR A 181 -6.67 8.75 2.11
C THR A 181 -8.10 8.48 2.57
N LEU A 182 -8.68 7.32 2.28
CA LEU A 182 -10.11 7.07 2.49
C LEU A 182 -10.46 6.88 3.95
N VAL A 183 -9.61 6.24 4.76
CA VAL A 183 -9.87 6.13 6.21
C VAL A 183 -9.93 7.53 6.83
N ARG A 184 -9.03 8.44 6.43
CA ARG A 184 -9.03 9.84 6.89
C ARG A 184 -10.27 10.61 6.44
N LEU A 185 -10.69 10.46 5.19
CA LEU A 185 -11.81 11.21 4.62
C LEU A 185 -13.17 10.68 5.08
N TRP A 186 -13.34 9.36 5.18
CA TRP A 186 -14.62 8.71 5.44
C TRP A 186 -14.82 8.29 6.90
N SER A 187 -13.83 8.53 7.76
CA SER A 187 -13.98 8.44 9.24
C SER A 187 -14.11 9.80 9.92
N SER A 188 -14.14 10.91 9.16
CA SER A 188 -14.25 12.26 9.70
C SER A 188 -15.61 12.51 10.35
N SER A 189 -15.70 13.58 11.14
CA SER A 189 -16.95 14.07 11.72
C SER A 189 -17.99 14.44 10.65
N THR A 190 -17.51 14.85 9.47
CA THR A 190 -18.31 15.28 8.31
C THR A 190 -18.69 14.14 7.35
N ALA A 191 -18.17 12.92 7.56
CA ALA A 191 -18.46 11.79 6.72
C ALA A 191 -19.92 11.33 6.85
N THR A 192 -20.54 11.01 5.72
CA THR A 192 -21.92 10.49 5.71
C THR A 192 -21.94 9.02 6.13
N GLU A 193 -23.12 8.52 6.49
CA GLU A 193 -23.25 7.09 6.79
C GLU A 193 -22.94 6.20 5.58
N GLY A 194 -23.27 6.67 4.38
CA GLY A 194 -22.88 6.01 3.14
C GLY A 194 -21.36 5.90 2.99
N ASP A 195 -20.61 6.96 3.31
CA ASP A 195 -19.14 6.95 3.26
C ASP A 195 -18.55 5.92 4.22
N ARG A 196 -19.12 5.79 5.42
CA ARG A 196 -18.68 4.79 6.41
C ARG A 196 -18.92 3.37 5.94
N LEU A 197 -20.10 3.08 5.37
CA LEU A 197 -20.42 1.77 4.80
C LEU A 197 -19.51 1.42 3.60
N LEU A 198 -19.19 2.42 2.77
CA LEU A 198 -18.24 2.26 1.67
C LEU A 198 -16.83 1.96 2.18
N LEU A 199 -16.38 2.67 3.22
CA LEU A 199 -15.09 2.47 3.86
C LEU A 199 -15.00 1.08 4.49
N GLU A 200 -16.02 0.65 5.22
CA GLU A 200 -16.09 -0.66 5.87
C GLU A 200 -15.97 -1.79 4.84
N ASN A 201 -16.79 -1.72 3.78
CA ASN A 201 -16.74 -2.72 2.72
C ASN A 201 -15.38 -2.76 1.99
N PHE A 202 -14.78 -1.60 1.71
CA PHE A 202 -13.45 -1.53 1.11
C PHE A 202 -12.36 -2.05 2.04
N THR A 203 -12.48 -1.77 3.33
CA THR A 203 -11.54 -2.21 4.36
C THR A 203 -11.51 -3.74 4.46
N HIS A 204 -12.66 -4.40 4.41
CA HIS A 204 -12.71 -5.87 4.34
C HIS A 204 -11.94 -6.43 3.14
N LEU A 205 -12.11 -5.84 1.95
CA LEU A 205 -11.33 -6.21 0.78
C LEU A 205 -9.83 -6.03 0.99
N VAL A 206 -9.42 -4.87 1.52
CA VAL A 206 -8.00 -4.58 1.76
C VAL A 206 -7.39 -5.54 2.77
N ILE A 207 -8.08 -5.81 3.89
CA ILE A 207 -7.61 -6.75 4.92
C ILE A 207 -7.46 -8.15 4.33
N ALA A 208 -8.47 -8.65 3.60
CA ALA A 208 -8.38 -9.96 2.98
C ALA A 208 -7.20 -10.04 2.00
N VAL A 209 -7.04 -9.04 1.12
CA VAL A 209 -5.90 -9.02 0.19
C VAL A 209 -4.58 -8.91 0.94
N ASP A 210 -4.46 -8.12 2.00
CA ASP A 210 -3.24 -8.05 2.80
C ASP A 210 -2.89 -9.42 3.40
N LEU A 211 -3.83 -10.05 4.12
CA LEU A 211 -3.63 -11.35 4.78
C LEU A 211 -3.21 -12.45 3.81
N ALA A 212 -3.87 -12.55 2.65
CA ALA A 212 -3.55 -13.56 1.63
C ALA A 212 -2.19 -13.34 0.97
N THR A 213 -1.61 -12.13 1.07
CA THR A 213 -0.38 -11.77 0.35
C THR A 213 0.84 -11.60 1.26
N ARG A 214 0.73 -11.99 2.54
CA ARG A 214 1.87 -12.07 3.46
C ARG A 214 2.79 -13.24 3.10
N ARG A 215 4.06 -13.12 3.51
CA ARG A 215 5.11 -14.14 3.30
C ARG A 215 4.96 -15.38 4.19
N SER A 216 4.18 -15.28 5.27
CA SER A 216 3.87 -16.39 6.17
C SER A 216 2.36 -16.65 6.23
N MET A 217 1.98 -17.91 6.40
CA MET A 217 0.58 -18.33 6.46
C MET A 217 0.37 -19.24 7.67
N ASP A 218 -0.76 -19.06 8.35
CA ASP A 218 -1.21 -19.88 9.46
C ASP A 218 -2.73 -20.04 9.37
N ALA A 219 -3.29 -20.98 10.14
CA ALA A 219 -4.71 -21.31 10.08
C ALA A 219 -5.62 -20.12 10.43
N GLU A 220 -5.20 -19.32 11.41
CA GLU A 220 -5.96 -18.14 11.83
C GLU A 220 -5.96 -17.06 10.74
N ARG A 221 -4.83 -16.83 10.08
CA ARG A 221 -4.74 -15.90 8.95
C ARG A 221 -5.61 -16.33 7.77
N ALA A 222 -5.65 -17.62 7.47
CA ALA A 222 -6.51 -18.15 6.41
C ALA A 222 -8.00 -18.01 6.77
N ARG A 223 -8.37 -18.21 8.04
CA ARG A 223 -9.73 -18.00 8.55
C ARG A 223 -10.16 -16.54 8.46
N LEU A 224 -9.32 -15.61 8.94
CA LEU A 224 -9.57 -14.16 8.86
C LEU A 224 -9.67 -13.69 7.41
N PHE A 225 -8.86 -14.25 6.50
CA PHE A 225 -9.00 -13.98 5.07
C PHE A 225 -10.40 -14.33 4.57
N ASP A 226 -10.90 -15.53 4.89
CA ASP A 226 -12.20 -16.02 4.43
C ASP A 226 -13.35 -15.16 4.97
N GLU A 227 -13.31 -14.84 6.27
CA GLU A 227 -14.30 -13.99 6.93
C GLU A 227 -14.39 -12.61 6.27
N HIS A 228 -13.24 -11.96 6.05
CA HIS A 228 -13.22 -10.64 5.44
C HIS A 228 -13.57 -10.65 3.95
N MET A 229 -13.17 -11.69 3.22
CA MET A 229 -13.55 -11.83 1.81
C MET A 229 -15.06 -12.03 1.68
N LEU A 230 -15.67 -12.86 2.54
CA LEU A 230 -17.12 -13.06 2.56
C LEU A 230 -17.86 -11.78 2.94
N ALA A 231 -17.43 -11.09 3.99
CA ALA A 231 -18.03 -9.82 4.42
C ALA A 231 -17.98 -8.75 3.32
N TYR A 232 -16.86 -8.66 2.60
CA TYR A 232 -16.73 -7.79 1.43
C TYR A 232 -17.73 -8.14 0.32
N LEU A 233 -17.89 -9.43 -0.03
CA LEU A 233 -18.83 -9.82 -1.09
C LEU A 233 -20.29 -9.61 -0.68
N GLN A 234 -20.63 -9.82 0.59
CA GLN A 234 -21.95 -9.50 1.14
C GLN A 234 -22.21 -8.00 1.12
N GLY A 235 -21.23 -7.18 1.52
CA GLY A 235 -21.30 -5.73 1.45
C GLY A 235 -21.45 -5.23 0.01
N LEU A 236 -20.74 -5.81 -0.96
CA LEU A 236 -20.96 -5.52 -2.38
C LEU A 236 -22.40 -5.76 -2.84
N ARG A 237 -23.01 -6.86 -2.40
CA ARG A 237 -24.40 -7.17 -2.75
C ARG A 237 -25.37 -6.22 -2.06
N LYS A 238 -25.16 -5.92 -0.78
CA LYS A 238 -26.02 -5.02 0.01
C LYS A 238 -25.95 -3.58 -0.50
N LEU A 239 -24.75 -3.07 -0.75
CA LEU A 239 -24.53 -1.65 -1.09
C LEU A 239 -24.73 -1.33 -2.57
N PHE A 240 -24.63 -2.31 -3.46
CA PHE A 240 -24.64 -2.05 -4.90
C PHE A 240 -25.52 -2.98 -5.72
N GLU A 241 -26.16 -3.98 -5.09
CA GLU A 241 -26.81 -5.08 -5.80
C GLU A 241 -25.87 -5.67 -6.87
N HIS A 242 -24.57 -5.78 -6.53
CA HIS A 242 -23.55 -6.12 -7.49
C HIS A 242 -23.69 -7.58 -7.94
N LYS A 243 -23.69 -7.80 -9.26
CA LYS A 243 -23.65 -9.15 -9.84
C LYS A 243 -22.24 -9.71 -9.66
N LEU A 244 -22.12 -10.74 -8.83
CA LEU A 244 -20.83 -11.37 -8.59
C LEU A 244 -20.27 -11.99 -9.88
N VAL A 245 -18.96 -11.86 -10.08
CA VAL A 245 -18.25 -12.40 -11.24
C VAL A 245 -17.41 -13.61 -10.83
N PRO A 246 -16.92 -14.45 -11.77
CA PRO A 246 -16.17 -15.67 -11.43
C PRO A 246 -14.98 -15.43 -10.48
N ASN A 247 -14.29 -14.29 -10.62
CA ASN A 247 -13.18 -13.90 -9.73
C ASN A 247 -13.61 -13.87 -8.25
N HIS A 248 -14.78 -13.31 -7.95
CA HIS A 248 -15.33 -13.26 -6.59
C HIS A 248 -15.56 -14.67 -6.03
N HIS A 249 -16.08 -15.58 -6.87
CA HIS A 249 -16.28 -16.96 -6.48
C HIS A 249 -14.94 -17.68 -6.22
N LEU A 250 -13.94 -17.48 -7.08
CA LEU A 250 -12.61 -18.05 -6.90
C LEU A 250 -11.93 -17.54 -5.61
N SER A 251 -12.17 -16.28 -5.23
CA SER A 251 -11.64 -15.71 -4.00
C SER A 251 -12.14 -16.43 -2.73
N LEU A 252 -13.37 -16.97 -2.75
CA LEU A 252 -13.93 -17.76 -1.64
C LEU A 252 -13.27 -19.14 -1.48
N HIS A 253 -12.67 -19.69 -2.53
CA HIS A 253 -11.93 -20.96 -2.44
C HIS A 253 -10.46 -20.77 -2.04
N LEU A 254 -9.98 -19.52 -2.00
CA LEU A 254 -8.57 -19.24 -1.73
C LEU A 254 -8.17 -19.65 -0.31
N ALA A 255 -9.07 -19.58 0.67
CA ALA A 255 -8.81 -20.01 2.04
C ALA A 255 -8.34 -21.47 2.11
N THR A 256 -9.02 -22.38 1.40
CA THR A 256 -8.64 -23.79 1.31
C THR A 256 -7.23 -23.95 0.70
N CYS A 257 -6.93 -23.19 -0.35
CA CYS A 257 -5.59 -23.19 -0.95
C CYS A 257 -4.51 -22.65 0.01
N LEU A 258 -4.80 -21.61 0.79
CA LEU A 258 -3.89 -21.06 1.80
C LEU A 258 -3.58 -22.10 2.89
N MET A 259 -4.58 -22.89 3.29
CA MET A 259 -4.43 -23.98 4.26
C MET A 259 -3.59 -25.14 3.72
N MET A 260 -3.76 -25.51 2.45
CA MET A 260 -3.07 -26.65 1.85
C MET A 260 -1.64 -26.33 1.37
N PHE A 261 -1.45 -25.16 0.74
CA PHE A 261 -0.20 -24.81 0.06
C PHE A 261 0.60 -23.72 0.77
N GLY A 262 0.06 -23.15 1.85
CA GLY A 262 0.70 -22.06 2.58
C GLY A 262 0.68 -20.72 1.82
N PRO A 263 1.69 -19.86 2.04
CA PRO A 263 1.75 -18.51 1.47
C PRO A 263 1.66 -18.50 -0.06
N VAL A 264 0.89 -17.56 -0.63
CA VAL A 264 0.67 -17.49 -2.09
C VAL A 264 1.95 -17.23 -2.88
N HIS A 265 2.97 -16.63 -2.26
CA HIS A 265 4.30 -16.43 -2.85
C HIS A 265 4.98 -17.74 -3.28
N GLY A 266 4.65 -18.86 -2.63
CA GLY A 266 5.23 -20.17 -2.98
C GLY A 266 4.69 -20.77 -4.28
N TRP A 267 3.50 -20.36 -4.74
CA TRP A 267 2.80 -21.01 -5.84
C TRP A 267 2.14 -20.04 -6.83
N TRP A 268 2.42 -18.74 -6.74
CA TRP A 268 1.94 -17.75 -7.69
C TRP A 268 2.62 -17.83 -9.07
N GLY A 269 1.94 -17.30 -10.09
CA GLY A 269 2.41 -17.32 -11.48
C GLY A 269 3.51 -16.31 -11.84
N TYR A 270 3.80 -15.32 -11.00
CA TYR A 270 4.72 -14.23 -11.38
C TYR A 270 6.15 -14.65 -11.71
N PRO A 271 6.78 -15.59 -10.99
CA PRO A 271 8.09 -16.11 -11.36
C PRO A 271 8.10 -16.68 -12.79
N PHE A 272 7.04 -17.42 -13.17
CA PHE A 272 6.90 -17.98 -14.51
C PHE A 272 6.70 -16.91 -15.59
N GLU A 273 5.90 -15.88 -15.32
CA GLU A 273 5.74 -14.74 -16.26
C GLU A 273 7.07 -14.01 -16.49
N ARG A 274 7.92 -13.91 -15.47
CA ARG A 274 9.26 -13.34 -15.63
C ARG A 274 10.15 -14.24 -16.48
N TYR A 275 10.12 -15.56 -16.27
CA TYR A 275 10.84 -16.49 -17.15
C TYR A 275 10.38 -16.36 -18.60
N ASN A 276 9.07 -16.21 -18.85
CA ASN A 276 8.56 -15.94 -20.19
C ASN A 276 9.18 -14.67 -20.79
N GLY A 277 9.28 -13.58 -20.02
CA GLY A 277 9.92 -12.35 -20.48
C GLY A 277 11.44 -12.46 -20.72
N ILE A 278 12.14 -13.29 -19.93
CA ILE A 278 13.57 -13.60 -20.17
C ILE A 278 13.71 -14.39 -21.47
N ILE A 279 12.93 -15.45 -21.62
CA ILE A 279 12.95 -16.34 -22.78
C ILE A 279 12.60 -15.58 -24.07
N GLN A 280 11.61 -14.68 -24.02
CA GLN A 280 11.22 -13.83 -25.16
C GLN A 280 12.33 -12.89 -25.65
N ARG A 281 13.33 -12.58 -24.81
CA ARG A 281 14.48 -11.74 -25.19
C ARG A 281 15.67 -12.54 -25.72
N LEU A 282 15.60 -13.87 -25.67
CA LEU A 282 16.64 -14.71 -26.24
C LEU A 282 16.58 -14.63 -27.77
N ASN A 283 17.73 -14.46 -28.40
CA ASN A 283 17.84 -14.53 -29.84
C ASN A 283 17.45 -15.94 -30.30
N THR A 284 16.46 -16.02 -31.17
CA THR A 284 16.08 -17.29 -31.81
C THR A 284 16.84 -17.43 -33.12
N ASN A 285 17.10 -18.66 -33.52
CA ASN A 285 17.63 -18.97 -34.86
C ASN A 285 16.57 -18.87 -35.97
N ASN A 286 15.37 -18.33 -35.66
CA ASN A 286 14.18 -18.23 -36.52
C ASN A 286 13.70 -19.55 -37.14
N LYS A 287 14.19 -20.70 -36.67
CA LYS A 287 13.74 -22.03 -37.10
C LYS A 287 12.69 -22.54 -36.13
N ILE A 288 11.41 -22.44 -36.52
CA ILE A 288 10.25 -22.71 -35.65
C ILE A 288 10.36 -24.05 -34.91
N GLU A 289 10.80 -25.11 -35.60
CA GLU A 289 10.99 -26.46 -35.03
C GLU A 289 12.11 -26.55 -33.98
N GLU A 290 13.12 -25.68 -34.04
CA GLU A 290 14.27 -25.67 -33.13
C GLU A 290 14.14 -24.61 -32.01
N ILE A 291 13.11 -23.75 -32.04
CA ILE A 291 12.92 -22.69 -31.04
C ILE A 291 12.88 -23.26 -29.60
N PRO A 292 12.09 -24.31 -29.29
CA PRO A 292 12.06 -24.84 -27.92
C PRO A 292 13.43 -25.33 -27.45
N LEU A 293 14.19 -26.00 -28.32
CA LEU A 293 15.53 -26.49 -28.01
C LEU A 293 16.52 -25.33 -27.81
N THR A 294 16.42 -24.28 -28.64
CA THR A 294 17.24 -23.08 -28.53
C THR A 294 17.00 -22.37 -27.20
N PHE A 295 15.74 -22.20 -26.81
CA PHE A 295 15.38 -21.62 -25.52
C PHE A 295 15.93 -22.44 -24.35
N MET A 296 15.77 -23.76 -24.37
CA MET A 296 16.28 -24.63 -23.31
C MET A 296 17.81 -24.55 -23.20
N ARG A 297 18.53 -24.62 -24.33
CA ARG A 297 20.01 -24.54 -24.36
C ARG A 297 20.51 -23.22 -23.79
N LEU A 298 19.96 -22.10 -24.25
CA LEU A 298 20.38 -20.77 -23.79
C LEU A 298 20.00 -20.53 -22.32
N PHE A 299 18.84 -21.03 -21.88
CA PHE A 299 18.42 -20.93 -20.49
C PHE A 299 19.36 -21.71 -19.55
N CYS A 300 19.68 -22.96 -19.89
CA CYS A 300 20.61 -23.80 -19.13
C CYS A 300 22.02 -23.21 -19.13
N ALA A 301 22.56 -22.80 -20.29
CA ALA A 301 23.87 -22.18 -20.38
C ALA A 301 23.96 -20.89 -19.53
N ALA A 302 22.92 -20.06 -19.52
CA ALA A 302 22.87 -18.87 -18.66
C ALA A 302 22.78 -19.22 -17.16
N ALA A 303 22.10 -20.30 -16.80
CA ALA A 303 22.03 -20.78 -15.42
C ALA A 303 23.39 -21.34 -14.95
N GLU A 304 24.03 -22.16 -15.76
CA GLU A 304 25.38 -22.71 -15.50
C GLU A 304 26.42 -21.61 -15.38
N LEU A 305 26.40 -20.62 -16.29
CA LEU A 305 27.31 -19.47 -16.22
C LEU A 305 27.13 -18.69 -14.92
N ARG A 306 25.89 -18.46 -14.47
CA ARG A 306 25.63 -17.79 -13.19
C ARG A 306 26.14 -18.60 -12.01
N TRP A 307 25.91 -19.91 -12.02
CA TRP A 307 26.39 -20.80 -10.97
C TRP A 307 27.92 -20.79 -10.92
N LEU A 308 28.59 -20.97 -12.07
CA LEU A 308 30.04 -20.93 -12.18
C LEU A 308 30.61 -19.62 -11.63
N ILE A 309 30.01 -18.48 -12.00
CA ILE A 309 30.47 -17.17 -11.52
C ILE A 309 30.28 -17.03 -10.00
N ALA A 310 29.17 -17.53 -9.46
CA ALA A 310 28.90 -17.45 -8.02
C ALA A 310 29.73 -18.45 -7.18
N SER A 311 30.15 -19.57 -7.76
CA SER A 311 30.86 -20.64 -7.05
C SER A 311 32.37 -20.62 -7.23
N THR A 312 32.88 -19.77 -8.13
CA THR A 312 34.32 -19.66 -8.40
C THR A 312 34.93 -18.57 -7.55
N ASP A 313 36.06 -18.87 -6.91
CA ASP A 313 36.90 -17.86 -6.26
C ASP A 313 37.68 -17.09 -7.33
N TRP A 314 37.22 -15.87 -7.64
CA TRP A 314 37.85 -15.01 -8.62
C TRP A 314 39.03 -14.24 -8.02
N PRO A 315 40.15 -14.08 -8.74
CA PRO A 315 41.25 -13.23 -8.29
C PRO A 315 40.80 -11.78 -8.07
N ALA A 316 41.35 -11.12 -7.03
CA ALA A 316 40.99 -9.75 -6.67
C ALA A 316 41.65 -8.66 -7.55
N THR A 317 41.96 -8.98 -8.81
CA THR A 317 42.51 -7.99 -9.76
C THR A 317 41.39 -7.13 -10.34
N ASP A 318 41.75 -5.94 -10.83
CA ASP A 318 40.77 -4.98 -11.34
C ASP A 318 40.00 -5.52 -12.55
N GLU A 319 40.64 -6.34 -13.40
CA GLU A 319 40.02 -6.92 -14.60
C GLU A 319 38.89 -7.89 -14.25
N PHE A 320 39.08 -8.75 -13.25
CA PHE A 320 38.03 -9.67 -12.80
C PHE A 320 36.92 -8.94 -12.07
N ARG A 321 37.25 -7.87 -11.32
CA ARG A 321 36.25 -7.01 -10.67
C ARG A 321 35.36 -6.32 -11.70
N ASP A 322 35.95 -5.75 -12.74
CA ASP A 322 35.23 -5.11 -13.85
C ASP A 322 34.34 -6.11 -14.60
N MET A 323 34.84 -7.32 -14.86
CA MET A 323 34.07 -8.40 -15.49
C MET A 323 32.84 -8.79 -14.66
N LEU A 324 33.05 -9.02 -13.36
CA LEU A 324 31.97 -9.36 -12.42
C LEU A 324 30.96 -8.21 -12.29
N GLU A 325 31.42 -6.96 -12.25
CA GLU A 325 30.55 -5.78 -12.23
C GLU A 325 29.74 -5.64 -13.52
N ALA A 326 30.37 -5.81 -14.70
CA ALA A 326 29.68 -5.73 -15.98
C ALA A 326 28.59 -6.80 -16.10
N LEU A 327 28.91 -8.03 -15.69
CA LEU A 327 27.95 -9.13 -15.63
C LEU A 327 26.81 -8.80 -14.64
N ASN A 328 27.15 -8.36 -13.43
CA ASN A 328 26.16 -7.98 -12.43
C ASN A 328 25.25 -6.86 -12.94
N ARG A 329 25.78 -5.83 -13.61
CA ARG A 329 24.99 -4.75 -14.23
C ARG A 329 24.05 -5.29 -15.32
N ALA A 330 24.56 -6.15 -16.21
CA ALA A 330 23.76 -6.76 -17.28
C ALA A 330 22.57 -7.57 -16.73
N TYR A 331 22.74 -8.26 -15.60
CA TYR A 331 21.65 -9.00 -14.95
C TYR A 331 20.79 -8.12 -14.02
N GLN A 332 21.35 -7.09 -13.38
CA GLN A 332 20.60 -6.16 -12.53
C GLN A 332 19.59 -5.32 -13.30
N ASP A 333 19.91 -4.89 -14.53
CA ASP A 333 18.96 -4.16 -15.38
C ASP A 333 17.78 -5.03 -15.84
N ALA A 334 17.96 -6.35 -15.92
CA ALA A 334 16.86 -7.29 -16.13
C ALA A 334 16.01 -7.54 -14.86
N ALA A 335 16.44 -7.03 -13.69
CA ALA A 335 15.97 -7.40 -12.36
C ALA A 335 15.49 -6.20 -11.49
N ARG A 336 14.86 -5.17 -12.05
CA ARG A 336 14.24 -4.08 -11.25
C ARG A 336 12.77 -4.40 -10.82
N GLY A 337 12.43 -4.18 -9.54
CA GLY A 337 11.05 -4.18 -8.98
C GLY A 337 10.83 -5.10 -7.76
N THR A 338 9.74 -4.89 -6.99
CA THR A 338 9.34 -5.67 -5.78
C THR A 338 9.44 -7.19 -5.95
N ARG A 339 9.18 -7.66 -7.18
CA ARG A 339 9.05 -9.06 -7.61
C ARG A 339 10.38 -9.83 -7.65
N VAL A 340 11.48 -9.15 -7.40
CA VAL A 340 12.86 -9.67 -7.49
C VAL A 340 13.23 -10.31 -6.16
N VAL A 341 12.80 -9.70 -5.06
CA VAL A 341 13.02 -10.18 -3.69
C VAL A 341 12.68 -11.67 -3.55
N ASP A 342 11.53 -12.10 -4.07
CA ASP A 342 10.99 -13.45 -3.86
C ASP A 342 11.71 -14.56 -4.64
N VAL A 343 12.38 -14.23 -5.74
CA VAL A 343 13.13 -15.22 -6.56
C VAL A 343 14.60 -15.27 -6.15
N PHE A 344 15.19 -14.12 -5.80
CA PHE A 344 16.60 -14.07 -5.36
C PHE A 344 16.81 -14.62 -3.95
N THR A 345 15.77 -14.70 -3.11
CA THR A 345 15.80 -15.49 -1.87
C THR A 345 16.02 -16.99 -2.13
N ALA A 346 15.66 -17.52 -3.31
CA ALA A 346 15.76 -18.94 -3.64
C ALA A 346 17.08 -19.36 -4.30
N ILE A 347 18.00 -18.42 -4.60
CA ILE A 347 19.27 -18.72 -5.29
C ILE A 347 20.45 -18.53 -4.32
N PRO A 348 21.05 -19.62 -3.77
CA PRO A 348 22.27 -19.54 -2.97
C PRO A 348 23.41 -18.90 -3.77
N GLY A 349 24.17 -17.97 -3.17
CA GLY A 349 25.45 -17.48 -3.72
C GLY A 349 25.54 -16.01 -4.13
N PHE A 350 24.48 -15.20 -4.05
CA PHE A 350 24.64 -13.74 -4.19
C PHE A 350 25.24 -13.15 -2.90
N SER A 351 26.49 -12.69 -3.04
CA SER A 351 27.46 -12.16 -2.06
C SER A 351 27.00 -12.05 -0.59
N GLU A 352 27.65 -12.80 0.30
CA GLU A 352 27.85 -12.31 1.67
C GLU A 352 28.60 -10.98 1.58
N THR A 353 27.98 -9.89 2.02
CA THR A 353 28.65 -8.60 2.06
C THR A 353 29.74 -8.70 3.12
N SER A 354 31.01 -8.74 2.72
CA SER A 354 32.12 -8.76 3.67
C SER A 354 32.19 -7.40 4.38
N PHE A 355 31.58 -7.31 5.56
CA PHE A 355 31.61 -6.11 6.38
C PHE A 355 33.05 -5.73 6.78
N ASP A 356 33.98 -6.70 6.85
CA ASP A 356 35.40 -6.45 7.11
C ASP A 356 36.06 -5.60 6.03
N SER A 357 35.83 -5.90 4.75
CA SER A 357 36.37 -5.09 3.65
C SER A 357 35.80 -3.69 3.69
N MET A 358 34.47 -3.56 3.84
CA MET A 358 33.81 -2.25 3.92
C MET A 358 34.32 -1.43 5.11
N PHE A 359 34.56 -2.08 6.25
CA PHE A 359 35.04 -1.39 7.44
C PHE A 359 36.36 -0.70 7.16
N ASN A 360 37.34 -1.38 6.56
CA ASN A 360 38.71 -0.85 6.40
C ASN A 360 38.80 0.42 5.55
N ASP A 361 37.87 0.61 4.60
CA ASP A 361 37.87 1.73 3.66
C ASP A 361 37.18 3.01 4.17
N LEU A 362 36.57 2.96 5.37
CA LEU A 362 35.76 4.05 5.91
C LEU A 362 36.49 4.87 6.99
N ASP A 363 36.06 6.11 7.19
CA ASP A 363 36.60 6.98 8.23
C ASP A 363 36.12 6.59 9.63
N ASP A 364 37.00 6.75 10.61
CA ASP A 364 36.75 6.43 12.01
C ASP A 364 36.14 7.62 12.76
N VAL A 365 35.03 7.39 13.46
CA VAL A 365 34.26 8.44 14.15
C VAL A 365 33.94 7.99 15.58
N ARG A 366 34.17 8.85 16.56
CA ARG A 366 33.79 8.57 17.96
C ARG A 366 32.29 8.78 18.15
N LEU A 367 31.59 7.76 18.67
CA LEU A 367 30.16 7.86 19.02
C LEU A 367 29.91 8.86 20.16
N ASP A 368 28.74 9.49 20.10
CA ASP A 368 28.20 10.28 21.21
C ASP A 368 28.09 9.43 22.49
N GLY A 369 28.29 10.05 23.66
CA GLY A 369 28.32 9.35 24.95
C GLY A 369 27.03 8.59 25.26
N CYS A 370 25.86 9.11 24.88
CA CYS A 370 24.58 8.42 25.08
C CYS A 370 24.46 7.20 24.15
N LEU A 371 24.74 7.36 22.85
CA LEU A 371 24.69 6.28 21.88
C LEU A 371 25.72 5.18 22.19
N TYR A 372 26.92 5.56 22.61
CA TYR A 372 27.95 4.63 23.03
C TYR A 372 27.51 3.80 24.25
N THR A 373 26.86 4.43 25.23
CA THR A 373 26.29 3.72 26.39
C THR A 373 25.27 2.66 25.98
N GLN A 374 24.39 3.00 25.04
CA GLN A 374 23.40 2.07 24.51
C GLN A 374 24.05 0.93 23.73
N LEU A 375 25.07 1.20 22.92
CA LEU A 375 25.83 0.19 22.19
C LEU A 375 26.49 -0.82 23.14
N VAL A 376 27.16 -0.35 24.20
CA VAL A 376 27.76 -1.22 25.22
C VAL A 376 26.68 -2.09 25.85
N THR A 377 25.56 -1.50 26.27
CA THR A 377 24.44 -2.24 26.87
C THR A 377 23.88 -3.32 25.94
N LEU A 378 23.76 -3.01 24.65
CA LEU A 378 23.25 -3.92 23.63
C LEU A 378 24.20 -5.10 23.36
N ILE A 379 25.51 -4.85 23.34
CA ILE A 379 26.55 -5.88 23.14
C ILE A 379 26.73 -6.75 24.38
N THR A 380 26.68 -6.16 25.56
CA THR A 380 26.95 -6.81 26.85
C THR A 380 25.75 -7.60 27.40
N ARG A 381 24.55 -7.43 26.82
CA ARG A 381 23.37 -8.19 27.23
C ARG A 381 23.59 -9.70 27.09
N PRO A 382 23.23 -10.51 28.10
CA PRO A 382 23.44 -11.94 28.09
C PRO A 382 22.52 -12.60 27.06
N ASN A 383 23.00 -12.75 25.83
CA ASN A 383 22.62 -13.90 25.03
C ASN A 383 23.35 -15.10 25.64
N ALA A 384 22.67 -16.24 25.79
CA ALA A 384 22.95 -17.34 26.72
C ALA A 384 24.31 -18.08 26.60
N SER A 385 25.36 -17.47 26.04
CA SER A 385 26.59 -18.18 25.63
C SER A 385 27.93 -17.45 25.88
N SER A 386 27.98 -16.23 26.46
CA SER A 386 29.27 -15.57 26.72
C SER A 386 29.43 -15.18 28.19
N VAL A 387 30.42 -15.79 28.84
CA VAL A 387 30.67 -15.70 30.29
C VAL A 387 31.48 -14.45 30.68
N LEU A 388 31.94 -13.63 29.73
CA LEU A 388 32.66 -12.38 30.00
C LEU A 388 32.16 -11.23 29.11
N SER A 389 31.66 -10.17 29.75
CA SER A 389 31.06 -8.98 29.13
C SER A 389 32.08 -7.89 28.85
N PHE A 390 32.00 -7.21 27.70
CA PHE A 390 32.75 -5.98 27.48
C PHE A 390 32.37 -4.89 28.51
N ILE A 391 33.36 -4.11 28.94
CA ILE A 391 33.18 -2.89 29.74
C ILE A 391 33.30 -1.64 28.87
N ARG A 392 32.89 -0.48 29.40
CA ARG A 392 33.05 0.78 28.68
C ARG A 392 34.53 1.13 28.60
N PHE A 393 34.87 1.91 27.59
CA PHE A 393 36.20 2.41 27.33
C PHE A 393 36.68 3.34 28.44
N ASP A 394 35.75 4.07 29.05
CA ASP A 394 36.02 5.07 30.10
C ASP A 394 35.90 4.50 31.53
N ASP A 395 35.65 3.19 31.70
CA ASP A 395 35.54 2.54 33.02
C ASP A 395 36.92 2.38 33.70
N ASP A 396 36.93 2.01 34.99
CA ASP A 396 38.15 1.88 35.82
C ASP A 396 39.23 1.03 35.15
N LEU A 397 40.44 1.58 35.03
CA LEU A 397 41.63 0.95 34.44
C LEU A 397 42.03 -0.36 35.13
N ASN A 398 41.58 -0.57 36.37
CA ASN A 398 41.86 -1.78 37.13
C ASN A 398 40.93 -2.96 36.80
N ASP A 399 39.87 -2.74 36.01
CA ASP A 399 38.97 -3.83 35.60
C ASP A 399 39.62 -4.69 34.50
N PRO A 400 39.77 -6.02 34.71
CA PRO A 400 40.46 -6.90 33.78
C PRO A 400 39.64 -7.23 32.52
N ARG A 401 38.36 -6.82 32.43
CA ARG A 401 37.48 -7.14 31.30
C ARG A 401 37.85 -6.37 30.03
N PRO A 402 37.58 -6.92 28.83
CA PRO A 402 37.88 -6.25 27.57
C PRO A 402 37.05 -4.96 27.41
N ARG A 403 37.70 -3.88 26.96
CA ARG A 403 37.07 -2.58 26.72
C ARG A 403 36.48 -2.51 25.32
N LEU A 404 35.25 -2.01 25.21
CA LEU A 404 34.63 -1.77 23.90
C LEU A 404 35.06 -0.41 23.34
N SER A 405 35.66 -0.35 22.15
CA SER A 405 36.01 0.93 21.51
C SER A 405 34.76 1.80 21.27
N PRO A 406 34.82 3.12 21.53
CA PRO A 406 33.75 4.07 21.18
C PRO A 406 33.78 4.51 19.72
N HIS A 407 34.77 4.06 18.94
CA HIS A 407 34.93 4.43 17.54
C HIS A 407 34.16 3.47 16.63
N VAL A 408 33.48 4.06 15.64
CA VAL A 408 32.63 3.38 14.65
C VAL A 408 32.86 3.96 13.27
N ARG A 409 32.42 3.23 12.24
CA ARG A 409 32.52 3.68 10.85
C ARG A 409 31.13 3.78 10.22
N HIS A 410 30.73 4.98 9.80
CA HIS A 410 29.39 5.24 9.28
C HIS A 410 29.19 4.76 7.85
N ILE A 411 27.98 4.26 7.55
CA ILE A 411 27.56 3.89 6.20
C ILE A 411 26.20 4.51 5.87
N GLY A 412 25.98 4.86 4.61
CA GLY A 412 24.72 5.50 4.18
C GLY A 412 23.59 4.54 3.83
N LYS A 413 23.93 3.27 3.61
CA LYS A 413 22.99 2.19 3.29
C LYS A 413 23.53 0.89 3.84
N LEU A 414 22.64 0.06 4.36
CA LEU A 414 22.91 -1.32 4.75
C LEU A 414 22.07 -2.24 3.87
N ASN A 415 22.74 -3.13 3.15
CA ASN A 415 22.07 -4.19 2.42
C ASN A 415 22.06 -5.43 3.31
N MET A 416 20.88 -5.83 3.78
CA MET A 416 20.66 -7.09 4.48
C MET A 416 19.96 -8.07 3.53
N ASP A 417 20.35 -9.35 3.59
CA ASP A 417 19.76 -10.48 2.86
C ASP A 417 19.18 -10.15 1.48
N ARG A 418 20.02 -10.25 0.44
CA ARG A 418 19.73 -10.30 -1.02
C ARG A 418 18.69 -9.32 -1.62
N SER A 419 18.10 -8.41 -0.82
CA SER A 419 16.92 -7.64 -1.20
C SER A 419 16.50 -6.52 -0.23
N LEU A 420 16.84 -6.62 1.06
CA LEU A 420 16.39 -5.64 2.06
C LEU A 420 17.43 -4.53 2.19
N ILE A 421 17.00 -3.30 1.95
CA ILE A 421 17.86 -2.13 2.03
C ILE A 421 17.38 -1.28 3.20
N TYR A 422 18.27 -1.01 4.15
CA TYR A 422 18.07 0.02 5.16
C TYR A 422 18.86 1.27 4.76
N GLY A 423 18.24 2.42 4.93
CA GLY A 423 18.79 3.71 4.57
C GLY A 423 18.70 4.69 5.72
N THR A 424 19.53 5.72 5.70
CA THR A 424 19.41 6.85 6.65
C THR A 424 18.44 7.91 6.12
N ARG A 425 17.89 8.71 7.02
CA ARG A 425 17.04 9.87 6.66
C ARG A 425 17.72 10.85 5.70
N SER A 426 19.04 10.99 5.77
CA SER A 426 19.82 11.95 4.98
C SER A 426 20.21 11.45 3.59
N GLN A 427 20.48 10.15 3.43
CA GLN A 427 21.01 9.61 2.16
C GLN A 427 20.02 8.71 1.43
N ASN A 428 19.13 8.01 2.15
CA ASN A 428 18.20 7.04 1.55
C ASN A 428 16.88 7.02 2.33
N ILE A 429 16.23 8.18 2.35
CA ILE A 429 15.04 8.48 3.15
C ILE A 429 13.91 7.45 2.99
N ARG A 430 13.68 6.95 1.77
CA ARG A 430 12.61 5.98 1.47
C ARG A 430 12.77 4.68 2.27
N ASN A 431 14.00 4.29 2.56
CA ASN A 431 14.33 3.05 3.25
C ASN A 431 14.71 3.27 4.73
N SER A 432 14.41 4.47 5.26
CA SER A 432 14.71 4.85 6.65
C SER A 432 13.54 4.65 7.62
N PHE A 433 12.31 4.53 7.12
CA PHE A 433 11.11 4.36 7.94
C PHE A 433 10.95 2.90 8.38
N VAL A 434 11.08 2.65 9.68
CA VAL A 434 11.09 1.28 10.23
C VAL A 434 10.27 1.13 11.51
N CYS A 435 9.63 -0.02 11.64
CA CYS A 435 9.09 -0.49 12.90
C CYS A 435 10.08 -1.47 13.55
N PHE A 436 10.27 -1.37 14.85
CA PHE A 436 11.32 -2.10 15.58
C PHE A 436 10.87 -2.46 16.99
N ARG A 437 11.59 -3.39 17.62
CA ARG A 437 11.52 -3.61 19.07
C ARG A 437 12.78 -3.05 19.69
N ASN A 438 12.65 -2.38 20.83
CA ASN A 438 13.83 -1.94 21.56
C ASN A 438 14.13 -2.96 22.66
N PRO A 439 15.16 -3.82 22.49
CA PRO A 439 15.48 -4.79 23.52
C PRO A 439 15.83 -4.08 24.83
N THR A 440 16.52 -2.94 24.80
CA THR A 440 17.01 -2.22 26.00
C THR A 440 15.93 -1.47 26.77
N SER A 441 14.70 -1.43 26.26
CA SER A 441 13.55 -0.78 26.90
C SER A 441 12.94 -1.62 28.04
N GLU A 442 12.18 -0.97 28.91
CA GLU A 442 11.35 -1.60 29.95
C GLU A 442 10.32 -2.59 29.37
N ASP A 443 9.83 -2.33 28.15
CA ASP A 443 8.97 -3.25 27.41
C ASP A 443 9.62 -3.65 26.07
N PRO A 444 10.42 -4.73 26.06
CA PRO A 444 11.07 -5.24 24.85
C PRO A 444 10.10 -5.80 23.81
N SER A 445 8.87 -6.14 24.21
CA SER A 445 7.88 -6.75 23.31
C SER A 445 7.17 -5.71 22.44
N LEU A 446 7.14 -4.46 22.93
CA LEU A 446 6.44 -3.35 22.30
C LEU A 446 7.03 -3.00 20.94
N VAL A 447 6.15 -2.96 19.94
CA VAL A 447 6.48 -2.49 18.60
C VAL A 447 6.43 -0.96 18.56
N ARG A 448 7.56 -0.38 18.16
CA ARG A 448 7.80 1.05 18.04
C ARG A 448 7.97 1.42 16.57
N ALA A 449 7.80 2.69 16.24
CA ALA A 449 8.00 3.20 14.89
C ALA A 449 8.99 4.37 14.95
N GLY A 450 9.86 4.48 13.96
CA GLY A 450 10.85 5.52 13.92
C GLY A 450 11.50 5.68 12.56
N GLN A 451 12.51 6.53 12.51
CA GLN A 451 13.29 6.79 11.32
C GLN A 451 14.78 6.57 11.60
N ILE A 452 15.45 5.77 10.77
CA ILE A 452 16.88 5.52 10.87
C ILE A 452 17.63 6.83 10.61
N SER A 453 18.33 7.32 11.63
CA SER A 453 19.13 8.53 11.55
C SER A 453 20.58 8.23 11.17
N GLN A 454 21.13 7.11 11.65
CA GLN A 454 22.50 6.69 11.36
C GLN A 454 22.58 5.17 11.18
N ILE A 455 23.56 4.73 10.40
CA ILE A 455 23.96 3.34 10.31
C ILE A 455 25.48 3.34 10.46
N PHE A 456 26.02 2.41 11.25
CA PHE A 456 27.45 2.29 11.45
C PHE A 456 27.89 0.84 11.61
N LEU A 457 29.16 0.59 11.34
CA LEU A 457 29.84 -0.66 11.59
C LEU A 457 30.67 -0.51 12.87
N HIS A 458 30.61 -1.52 13.74
CA HIS A 458 31.47 -1.62 14.92
C HIS A 458 32.33 -2.87 14.83
N ARG A 459 33.63 -2.70 15.07
CA ARG A 459 34.61 -3.78 15.08
C ARG A 459 35.01 -4.10 16.51
N ARG A 460 34.98 -5.38 16.86
CA ARG A 460 35.41 -5.90 18.16
C ARG A 460 36.09 -7.26 18.04
N VAL A 461 36.75 -7.67 19.11
CA VAL A 461 37.37 -9.00 19.22
C VAL A 461 36.76 -9.68 20.45
N PRO A 462 35.73 -10.51 20.28
CA PRO A 462 35.18 -11.30 21.39
C PRO A 462 36.20 -12.32 21.88
N GLU A 463 36.16 -12.66 23.17
CA GLU A 463 37.09 -13.61 23.76
C GLU A 463 36.92 -15.00 23.13
N GLY A 464 38.02 -15.60 22.67
CA GLY A 464 38.00 -16.89 21.99
C GLY A 464 37.43 -16.87 20.56
N GLN A 465 37.10 -15.69 19.99
CA GLN A 465 36.63 -15.54 18.61
C GLN A 465 37.56 -14.65 17.78
N GLY A 466 37.46 -14.75 16.46
CA GLY A 466 38.13 -13.86 15.52
C GLY A 466 37.61 -12.42 15.59
N LYS A 467 38.21 -11.53 14.79
CA LYS A 467 37.68 -10.17 14.59
C LYS A 467 36.25 -10.26 14.09
N LEU A 468 35.35 -9.48 14.70
CA LEU A 468 33.95 -9.39 14.33
C LEU A 468 33.62 -7.95 13.97
N VAL A 469 33.13 -7.75 12.75
CA VAL A 469 32.53 -6.50 12.30
C VAL A 469 31.03 -6.70 12.18
N GLU A 470 30.26 -5.91 12.92
CA GLU A 470 28.80 -6.00 12.94
C GLU A 470 28.17 -4.64 12.65
N PRO A 471 27.09 -4.60 11.84
CA PRO A 471 26.32 -3.38 11.62
C PRO A 471 25.34 -3.09 12.77
N PHE A 472 25.18 -1.81 13.05
CA PHE A 472 24.18 -1.26 13.98
C PHE A 472 23.43 -0.10 13.32
N VAL A 473 22.21 0.13 13.79
CA VAL A 473 21.38 1.26 13.35
C VAL A 473 21.04 2.16 14.53
N VAL A 474 20.97 3.45 14.28
CA VAL A 474 20.43 4.45 15.22
C VAL A 474 19.07 4.89 14.68
N VAL A 475 18.04 4.79 15.51
CA VAL A 475 16.66 5.11 15.15
C VAL A 475 16.13 6.20 16.05
N ASP A 476 15.62 7.25 15.42
CA ASP A 476 14.86 8.29 16.09
C ASP A 476 13.41 7.80 16.22
N GLU A 477 12.99 7.48 17.44
CA GLU A 477 11.66 6.90 17.72
C GLU A 477 10.57 7.97 17.66
N TYR A 478 9.49 7.73 16.93
CA TYR A 478 8.32 8.62 16.92
C TYR A 478 7.57 8.59 18.26
N VAL A 479 7.17 9.77 18.74
CA VAL A 479 6.37 9.88 19.97
C VAL A 479 4.96 9.34 19.73
N ARG A 480 4.51 8.42 20.59
CA ARG A 480 3.14 7.86 20.53
C ARG A 480 2.11 8.93 20.90
N LEU A 481 0.92 8.83 20.31
CA LEU A 481 -0.21 9.67 20.71
C LEU A 481 -0.55 9.48 22.19
N SER A 482 -0.90 10.58 22.86
CA SER A 482 -1.51 10.54 24.19
C SER A 482 -2.82 9.72 24.16
N PRO A 483 -3.30 9.18 25.29
CA PRO A 483 -4.58 8.46 25.33
C PRO A 483 -5.75 9.26 24.77
N GLU A 484 -5.76 10.57 25.01
CA GLU A 484 -6.77 11.51 24.49
C GLU A 484 -6.70 11.61 22.96
N HIS A 485 -5.51 11.89 22.40
CA HIS A 485 -5.34 12.00 20.95
C HIS A 485 -5.50 10.66 20.24
N ALA A 486 -5.19 9.55 20.91
CA ALA A 486 -5.39 8.20 20.37
C ALA A 486 -6.86 7.88 20.09
N ALA A 487 -7.82 8.50 20.79
CA ALA A 487 -9.25 8.35 20.49
C ALA A 487 -9.66 9.01 19.16
N HIS A 488 -8.87 10.00 18.70
CA HIS A 488 -9.04 10.69 17.43
C HIS A 488 -8.29 10.00 16.26
N ASP A 489 -7.57 8.91 16.51
CA ASP A 489 -6.90 8.14 15.47
C ASP A 489 -7.92 7.28 14.69
N PRO A 490 -8.23 7.61 13.42
CA PRO A 490 -9.23 6.87 12.66
C PRO A 490 -8.74 5.48 12.27
N TYR A 491 -7.43 5.25 12.19
CA TYR A 491 -6.86 3.98 11.75
C TYR A 491 -6.87 2.93 12.87
N ARG A 492 -6.70 3.34 14.13
CA ARG A 492 -6.76 2.44 15.30
C ARG A 492 -8.09 1.71 15.46
N ARG A 493 -9.17 2.25 14.89
CA ARG A 493 -10.49 1.60 14.87
C ARG A 493 -10.51 0.33 14.03
N ILE A 494 -9.48 0.12 13.19
CA ILE A 494 -9.36 -1.02 12.29
C ILE A 494 -7.99 -1.71 12.51
N PRO A 495 -7.83 -2.50 13.60
CA PRO A 495 -6.53 -3.02 14.01
C PRO A 495 -5.82 -3.87 12.93
N LEU A 496 -6.59 -4.63 12.14
CA LEU A 496 -6.06 -5.52 11.10
C LEU A 496 -5.43 -4.79 9.90
N LEU A 497 -5.61 -3.47 9.78
CA LEU A 497 -4.89 -2.68 8.77
C LEU A 497 -3.46 -2.36 9.18
N ASP A 498 -3.06 -2.60 10.44
CA ASP A 498 -1.71 -2.34 10.93
C ASP A 498 -1.23 -0.90 10.63
N THR A 499 -2.19 0.02 10.75
CA THR A 499 -1.99 1.45 10.50
C THR A 499 -2.39 2.23 11.75
N GLN A 500 -1.55 3.17 12.15
CA GLN A 500 -1.84 4.06 13.27
C GLN A 500 -1.06 5.37 13.16
N LEU A 501 -1.48 6.35 13.94
CA LEU A 501 -0.84 7.66 14.05
C LEU A 501 0.19 7.70 15.17
N TYR A 502 1.25 8.47 14.90
CA TYR A 502 2.24 8.94 15.86
C TYR A 502 2.41 10.46 15.68
N TYR A 503 2.85 11.16 16.71
CA TYR A 503 3.23 12.57 16.52
C TYR A 503 4.44 12.65 15.59
N ASN A 504 4.49 13.65 14.71
CA ASN A 504 5.61 13.87 13.81
C ASN A 504 6.78 14.58 14.52
N ARG A 505 7.22 13.99 15.63
CA ARG A 505 8.38 14.38 16.45
C ARG A 505 8.97 13.13 17.08
N PHE A 506 10.24 13.21 17.45
CA PHE A 506 10.98 12.08 17.99
C PHE A 506 11.13 12.16 19.51
N HIS A 507 11.24 11.01 20.16
CA HIS A 507 11.79 10.89 21.50
C HIS A 507 13.30 11.14 21.46
N GLU A 508 13.80 11.82 22.48
CA GLU A 508 15.23 11.92 22.76
C GLU A 508 15.55 11.15 24.05
N PRO A 509 16.66 10.39 24.11
CA PRO A 509 17.65 10.19 23.05
C PRO A 509 17.21 9.16 21.98
N ALA A 510 17.87 9.18 20.82
CA ALA A 510 17.73 8.14 19.79
C ALA A 510 18.19 6.77 20.29
N VAL A 511 17.72 5.69 19.64
CA VAL A 511 17.93 4.31 20.10
C VAL A 511 18.93 3.57 19.21
N VAL A 512 19.92 2.91 19.81
CA VAL A 512 20.84 2.00 19.10
C VAL A 512 20.26 0.58 19.07
N LEU A 513 20.18 -0.01 17.87
CA LEU A 513 19.58 -1.33 17.63
C LEU A 513 20.48 -2.19 16.74
N ARG A 514 20.30 -3.52 16.83
CA ARG A 514 20.78 -4.43 15.79
C ARG A 514 19.77 -4.42 14.62
N PRO A 515 20.22 -4.71 13.38
CA PRO A 515 19.29 -4.90 12.28
C PRO A 515 18.24 -6.00 12.54
N SER A 516 18.58 -7.03 13.32
CA SER A 516 17.65 -8.09 13.75
C SER A 516 16.50 -7.60 14.62
N ASP A 517 16.65 -6.45 15.27
CA ASP A 517 15.61 -5.85 16.12
C ASP A 517 14.58 -5.05 15.30
N ILE A 518 14.86 -4.80 14.01
CA ILE A 518 13.94 -4.17 13.07
C ILE A 518 12.94 -5.22 12.59
N ILE A 519 11.65 -4.91 12.71
CA ILE A 519 10.56 -5.81 12.31
C ILE A 519 10.29 -5.65 10.82
N CYS A 520 10.09 -4.42 10.34
CA CYS A 520 9.75 -4.13 8.95
C CYS A 520 9.87 -2.65 8.60
N HIS A 521 9.82 -2.35 7.29
CA HIS A 521 9.55 -0.99 6.82
C HIS A 521 8.06 -0.65 6.92
N PHE A 522 7.77 0.65 6.98
CA PHE A 522 6.41 1.18 6.89
C PHE A 522 6.28 2.27 5.81
N ALA A 523 5.06 2.46 5.28
CA ALA A 523 4.73 3.61 4.47
C ALA A 523 4.41 4.80 5.39
N ALA A 524 5.06 5.94 5.13
CA ALA A 524 4.93 7.14 5.94
C ALA A 524 4.21 8.26 5.19
N PHE A 525 3.23 8.88 5.82
CA PHE A 525 2.52 10.07 5.32
C PHE A 525 2.27 11.03 6.49
N VAL A 526 2.51 12.32 6.30
CA VAL A 526 2.35 13.32 7.37
C VAL A 526 1.17 14.23 7.06
N TYR A 527 0.28 14.42 8.04
CA TYR A 527 -0.81 15.39 7.99
C TYR A 527 -1.21 15.84 9.39
N THR A 528 -2.04 16.86 9.50
CA THR A 528 -2.61 17.31 10.79
C THR A 528 -4.03 16.75 10.94
N PRO A 529 -4.28 15.79 11.85
CA PRO A 529 -5.59 15.21 12.06
C PRO A 529 -6.54 16.16 12.80
N GLU A 530 -7.83 16.10 12.44
CA GLU A 530 -8.90 16.77 13.18
C GLU A 530 -8.97 16.22 14.62
N GLY A 531 -9.03 17.10 15.61
CA GLY A 531 -9.06 16.73 17.03
C GLY A 531 -7.69 16.57 17.70
N ILE A 532 -6.59 16.49 16.92
CA ILE A 532 -5.21 16.42 17.47
C ILE A 532 -4.51 17.78 17.36
N GLY A 533 -4.73 18.52 16.27
CA GLY A 533 -4.23 19.90 16.13
C GLY A 533 -2.71 20.03 15.92
N GLU A 534 -1.96 18.93 15.90
CA GLU A 534 -0.52 18.90 15.61
C GLU A 534 -0.17 17.88 14.51
N PRO A 535 0.94 18.08 13.77
CA PRO A 535 1.34 17.18 12.70
C PRO A 535 1.59 15.76 13.20
N CYS A 536 0.97 14.78 12.54
CA CYS A 536 1.08 13.36 12.85
C CYS A 536 1.59 12.58 11.64
N ALA A 537 2.42 11.57 11.89
CA ALA A 537 2.86 10.59 10.91
C ALA A 537 1.92 9.38 10.92
N VAL A 538 1.35 9.05 9.76
CA VAL A 538 0.69 7.76 9.51
C VAL A 538 1.77 6.72 9.34
N VAL A 539 1.74 5.71 10.19
CA VAL A 539 2.63 4.55 10.15
C VAL A 539 1.80 3.37 9.68
N ARG A 540 1.98 2.98 8.41
CA ARG A 540 1.37 1.76 7.85
C ARG A 540 2.43 0.69 7.65
N MET A 541 2.42 -0.35 8.47
CA MET A 541 3.37 -1.47 8.36
C MET A 541 3.19 -2.20 7.02
N LEU A 542 4.30 -2.56 6.36
CA LEU A 542 4.27 -3.12 5.00
C LEU A 542 4.77 -4.55 4.87
N ASP A 543 5.48 -5.05 5.88
CA ASP A 543 5.94 -6.43 5.89
C ASP A 543 5.73 -7.05 7.27
N ARG A 544 5.28 -8.30 7.29
CA ARG A 544 5.17 -9.14 8.47
C ARG A 544 5.66 -10.52 8.07
N VAL A 545 6.95 -10.62 7.78
CA VAL A 545 7.66 -11.86 8.07
C VAL A 545 7.59 -11.98 9.58
N ARG A 546 6.77 -12.89 10.11
CA ARG A 546 7.10 -13.43 11.42
C ARG A 546 8.43 -14.14 11.21
N ALA A 547 9.53 -13.49 11.61
CA ALA A 547 10.70 -14.22 12.06
C ALA A 547 10.19 -15.03 13.26
N SER A 548 9.87 -16.29 13.01
CA SER A 548 9.64 -17.30 14.03
C SER A 548 10.92 -17.52 14.81
#